data_AF-A0A1S1NAT7-F1
#
_entry.id   AF-A0A1S1NAT7-F1
#
_cell.length_a   1.000
_cell.length_b   1.000
_cell.length_c   1.000
_cell.angle_alpha   90.00
_cell.angle_beta   90.00
_cell.angle_gamma   90.00
#
_symmetry.space_group_name_H-M   'P 1'
#
loop_
_entity.id
_entity.type
_entity.pdbx_description
1 polymer ?
#
loop_
_entity_poly.entity_id
_entity_poly.type
_entity_poly.pdbx_seq_one_letter_code
_entity_poly.pdbx_strand_id
1 'polypeptide(L)'
;MGNVSHLAIDGNYDGIRVYMNDVLVQINADGSFEAHTRPGEAIIRIEVNGFLPAEKTLQLAESDLTTELGTISLIGGDITKDKQINIADLTLLLASYRSTKADGPNYVLEADYNRDEQINIQDLTILGNNYGKSGPQQL
;
A
#
# COMPACT_ATOMS: atom_id res chain seq x y z
N MET A 1 3.54 7.05 -15.71
CA MET A 1 4.58 6.33 -14.94
C MET A 1 4.44 6.72 -13.47
N GLY A 2 5.09 5.95 -12.59
CA GLY A 2 5.08 6.21 -11.16
C GLY A 2 6.24 5.51 -10.46
N ASN A 3 6.38 5.77 -9.17
CA ASN A 3 7.43 5.16 -8.36
C ASN A 3 6.87 4.80 -6.96
N VAL A 4 7.13 3.56 -6.53
CA VAL A 4 6.72 3.01 -5.22
C VAL A 4 7.92 2.64 -4.33
N SER A 5 9.11 3.16 -4.62
CA SER A 5 10.34 2.88 -3.86
C SER A 5 10.22 3.21 -2.37
N HIS A 6 9.52 4.29 -2.02
CA HIS A 6 9.28 4.65 -0.62
C HIS A 6 8.29 3.73 0.09
N LEU A 7 7.56 2.90 -0.66
CA LEU A 7 6.69 1.84 -0.16
C LEU A 7 7.40 0.47 -0.16
N ALA A 8 8.68 0.37 -0.49
CA ALA A 8 9.46 -0.86 -0.41
C ALA A 8 10.03 -1.08 0.99
N ILE A 9 10.39 -2.33 1.29
CA ILE A 9 11.07 -2.70 2.54
C ILE A 9 12.41 -3.30 2.16
N ASP A 10 13.51 -2.65 2.53
CA ASP A 10 14.86 -3.01 2.08
C ASP A 10 14.99 -3.18 0.55
N GLY A 11 14.23 -2.39 -0.22
CA GLY A 11 14.16 -2.51 -1.68
C GLY A 11 13.38 -3.72 -2.19
N ASN A 12 12.67 -4.43 -1.32
CA ASN A 12 11.76 -5.51 -1.69
C ASN A 12 10.35 -4.97 -2.01
N TYR A 13 9.81 -5.38 -3.15
CA TYR A 13 8.51 -5.01 -3.69
C TYR A 13 7.46 -6.14 -3.65
N ASP A 14 7.76 -7.33 -3.11
CA ASP A 14 6.87 -8.52 -3.10
C ASP A 14 5.51 -8.26 -2.42
N GLY A 15 5.49 -7.32 -1.47
CA GLY A 15 4.28 -6.88 -0.77
C GLY A 15 3.48 -5.80 -1.51
N ILE A 16 3.94 -5.34 -2.67
CA ILE A 16 3.36 -4.23 -3.44
C ILE A 16 2.82 -4.76 -4.76
N ARG A 17 1.58 -4.38 -5.08
CA ARG A 17 0.97 -4.68 -6.38
C ARG A 17 0.45 -3.40 -6.99
N VAL A 18 0.80 -3.16 -8.26
CA VAL A 18 0.29 -2.05 -9.05
C VAL A 18 -0.54 -2.61 -10.19
N TYR A 19 -1.72 -2.05 -10.41
CA TYR A 19 -2.62 -2.46 -11.48
C TYR A 19 -2.99 -1.26 -12.34
N MET A 20 -3.16 -1.50 -13.64
CA MET A 20 -3.82 -0.59 -14.56
C MET A 20 -4.99 -1.32 -15.20
N ASN A 21 -6.21 -0.84 -14.99
CA ASN A 21 -7.45 -1.48 -15.45
C ASN A 21 -7.49 -2.98 -15.07
N ASP A 22 -7.17 -3.26 -13.80
CA ASP A 22 -7.07 -4.61 -13.20
C ASP A 22 -5.98 -5.53 -13.78
N VAL A 23 -5.15 -5.05 -14.71
CA VAL A 23 -3.97 -5.76 -15.19
C VAL A 23 -2.77 -5.44 -14.31
N LEU A 24 -2.11 -6.47 -13.78
CA LEU A 24 -0.90 -6.31 -12.97
C LEU A 24 0.22 -5.65 -13.79
N VAL A 25 0.83 -4.62 -13.24
CA VAL A 25 1.93 -3.85 -13.81
C VAL A 25 3.23 -4.32 -13.15
N GLN A 26 4.28 -4.48 -13.96
CA GLN A 26 5.61 -4.83 -13.47
C GLN A 26 6.26 -3.64 -12.76
N ILE A 27 6.80 -3.89 -11.56
CA ILE A 27 7.63 -2.94 -10.82
C ILE A 27 9.10 -3.27 -11.13
N ASN A 28 9.87 -2.25 -11.50
CA ASN A 28 11.30 -2.36 -11.75
C ASN A 28 12.09 -2.46 -10.43
N ALA A 29 13.36 -2.86 -10.50
CA ALA A 29 14.21 -3.02 -9.33
C ALA A 29 14.47 -1.70 -8.55
N ASP A 30 14.25 -0.55 -9.19
CA ASP A 30 14.35 0.79 -8.57
C ASP A 30 12.97 1.31 -8.05
N GLY A 31 11.93 0.49 -8.13
CA GLY A 31 10.57 0.82 -7.72
C GLY A 31 9.79 1.67 -8.72
N SER A 32 10.38 2.03 -9.85
CA SER A 32 9.63 2.64 -10.95
C SER A 32 8.69 1.63 -11.60
N PHE A 33 7.62 2.13 -12.20
CA PHE A 33 6.75 1.33 -13.05
C PHE A 33 6.18 2.16 -14.21
N GLU A 34 5.97 1.48 -15.32
CA GLU A 34 5.29 2.02 -16.50
C GLU A 34 4.10 1.15 -16.84
N ALA A 35 3.00 1.79 -17.20
CA ALA A 35 1.76 1.13 -17.52
C ALA A 35 1.16 1.83 -18.75
N HIS A 36 0.72 1.02 -19.70
CA HIS A 36 0.22 1.49 -20.98
C HIS A 36 -1.25 1.13 -21.13
N THR A 37 -2.05 2.11 -21.53
CA THR A 37 -3.47 1.94 -21.83
C THR A 37 -3.84 2.76 -23.05
N ARG A 38 -5.02 2.49 -23.60
CA ARG A 38 -5.61 3.32 -24.64
C ARG A 38 -6.08 4.65 -24.03
N PRO A 39 -6.18 5.72 -24.85
CA PRO A 39 -6.91 6.93 -24.48
C PRO A 39 -8.31 6.62 -23.97
N GLY A 40 -8.78 7.44 -23.03
CA GLY A 40 -10.03 7.27 -22.30
C GLY A 40 -9.78 7.14 -20.79
N GLU A 41 -10.80 6.65 -20.10
CA GLU A 41 -10.73 6.41 -18.67
C GLU A 41 -9.79 5.23 -18.38
N ALA A 42 -8.92 5.42 -17.39
CA ALA A 42 -8.07 4.38 -16.86
C ALA A 42 -8.03 4.44 -15.34
N ILE A 43 -8.01 3.29 -14.68
CA ILE A 43 -7.89 3.18 -13.23
C ILE A 43 -6.53 2.60 -12.90
N ILE A 44 -5.76 3.35 -12.12
CA ILE A 44 -4.56 2.84 -11.44
C ILE A 44 -4.97 2.41 -10.05
N ARG A 45 -4.64 1.17 -9.66
CA ARG A 45 -4.79 0.68 -8.28
C ARG A 45 -3.45 0.26 -7.71
N ILE A 46 -3.18 0.63 -6.46
CA ILE A 46 -1.97 0.26 -5.73
C ILE A 46 -2.38 -0.43 -4.44
N GLU A 47 -1.79 -1.59 -4.19
CA GLU A 47 -2.01 -2.41 -3.01
C GLU A 47 -0.69 -2.67 -2.31
N VAL A 48 -0.67 -2.47 -1.00
CA VAL A 48 0.45 -2.82 -0.13
C VAL A 48 -0.12 -3.58 1.07
N ASN A 49 0.44 -4.75 1.39
CA ASN A 49 -0.06 -5.51 2.54
C ASN A 49 0.00 -4.67 3.83
N GLY A 50 -1.05 -4.68 4.65
CA GLY A 50 -1.16 -3.87 5.87
C GLY A 50 -1.75 -2.46 5.65
N PHE A 51 -2.00 -2.08 4.39
CA PHE A 51 -2.52 -0.75 4.03
C PHE A 51 -3.80 -0.90 3.22
N LEU A 52 -4.70 0.08 3.36
CA LEU A 52 -5.87 0.16 2.48
C LEU A 52 -5.41 0.31 1.02
N PRO A 53 -6.06 -0.38 0.05
CA PRO A 53 -5.79 -0.15 -1.36
C PRO A 53 -6.04 1.32 -1.72
N ALA A 54 -5.34 1.81 -2.73
CA ALA A 54 -5.57 3.15 -3.26
C ALA A 54 -5.81 3.13 -4.76
N GLU A 55 -6.71 3.98 -5.23
CA GLU A 55 -7.11 4.08 -6.63
C GLU A 55 -7.04 5.51 -7.14
N LYS A 56 -6.64 5.65 -8.40
CA LYS A 56 -6.72 6.89 -9.17
C LYS A 56 -7.42 6.65 -10.48
N THR A 57 -8.51 7.38 -10.73
CA THR A 57 -9.09 7.48 -12.07
C THR A 57 -8.36 8.56 -12.85
N LEU A 58 -7.80 8.17 -13.99
CA LEU A 58 -7.16 9.04 -14.96
C LEU A 58 -8.08 9.19 -16.17
N GLN A 59 -8.14 10.39 -16.73
CA GLN A 59 -8.77 10.65 -18.03
C GLN A 59 -7.66 11.01 -19.00
N LEU A 60 -7.34 10.09 -19.92
CA LEU A 60 -6.19 10.21 -20.82
C LEU A 60 -6.67 10.61 -22.22
N ALA A 61 -6.24 11.76 -22.71
CA ALA A 61 -6.47 12.19 -24.08
C ALA A 61 -5.48 11.52 -25.06
N GLU A 62 -5.81 11.50 -26.36
CA GLU A 62 -4.86 11.03 -27.39
C GLU A 62 -3.54 11.82 -27.40
N SER A 63 -3.57 13.07 -26.96
CA SER A 63 -2.38 13.93 -26.83
C SER A 63 -1.53 13.63 -25.60
N ASP A 64 -2.05 12.86 -24.64
CA ASP A 64 -1.34 12.58 -23.39
C ASP A 64 -0.33 11.46 -23.63
N LEU A 65 0.91 11.86 -23.91
CA LEU A 65 2.01 10.92 -24.13
C LEU A 65 2.46 10.26 -22.82
N THR A 66 2.39 10.99 -21.70
CA THR A 66 2.75 10.50 -20.37
C THR A 66 1.94 11.20 -19.27
N THR A 67 1.74 10.52 -18.14
CA THR A 67 1.16 11.09 -16.91
C THR A 67 1.96 10.62 -15.71
N GLU A 68 2.34 11.55 -14.84
CA GLU A 68 3.03 11.27 -13.58
C GLU A 68 2.04 11.14 -12.43
N LEU A 69 2.20 10.09 -11.61
CA LEU A 69 1.34 9.86 -10.45
C LEU A 69 1.77 10.64 -9.20
N GLY A 70 3.02 11.13 -9.17
CA GLY A 70 3.60 11.77 -7.98
C GLY A 70 3.88 10.79 -6.85
N THR A 71 4.04 11.31 -5.64
CA THR A 71 4.25 10.49 -4.42
C THR A 71 2.95 9.81 -4.00
N ILE A 72 3.00 8.50 -3.79
CA ILE A 72 1.84 7.67 -3.44
C ILE A 72 1.84 7.42 -1.93
N SER A 73 0.91 8.01 -1.19
CA SER A 73 0.75 7.73 0.25
C SER A 73 -0.41 6.76 0.50
N LEU A 74 -0.22 5.80 1.39
CA LEU A 74 -1.26 4.82 1.75
C LEU A 74 -1.60 4.89 3.23
N ILE A 75 -2.88 4.78 3.54
CA ILE A 75 -3.40 4.63 4.90
C ILE A 75 -3.11 3.22 5.44
N GLY A 76 -2.26 3.12 6.47
CA GLY A 76 -1.98 1.87 7.18
C GLY A 76 -3.10 1.47 8.14
N GLY A 77 -3.31 0.16 8.31
CA GLY A 77 -4.28 -0.39 9.26
C GLY A 77 -5.08 -1.61 8.78
N ASP A 78 -4.96 -2.03 7.51
CA ASP A 78 -5.73 -3.14 6.92
C ASP A 78 -4.85 -4.40 6.79
N ILE A 79 -4.64 -5.08 7.92
CA ILE A 79 -3.84 -6.32 7.98
C ILE A 79 -4.62 -7.49 7.39
N THR A 80 -5.95 -7.49 7.58
CA THR A 80 -6.83 -8.58 7.14
C THR A 80 -7.06 -8.58 5.63
N LYS A 81 -6.76 -7.46 4.94
CA LYS A 81 -6.94 -7.26 3.49
C LYS A 81 -8.41 -7.31 3.09
N ASP A 82 -9.30 -6.92 3.99
CA ASP A 82 -10.75 -6.87 3.76
C ASP A 82 -11.23 -5.47 3.33
N LYS A 83 -10.28 -4.52 3.17
CA LYS A 83 -10.50 -3.12 2.80
C LYS A 83 -11.22 -2.31 3.88
N GLN A 84 -11.21 -2.75 5.14
CA GLN A 84 -11.82 -2.03 6.27
C GLN A 84 -10.92 -2.08 7.50
N ILE A 85 -10.51 -0.93 8.02
CA ILE A 85 -9.72 -0.86 9.24
C ILE A 85 -10.65 -1.00 10.44
N ASN A 86 -10.64 -2.15 11.10
CA ASN A 86 -11.57 -2.47 12.17
C ASN A 86 -10.94 -3.30 13.30
N ILE A 87 -11.78 -3.89 14.16
CA ILE A 87 -11.35 -4.67 15.32
C ILE A 87 -10.56 -5.94 14.95
N ALA A 88 -10.82 -6.50 13.76
CA ALA A 88 -10.09 -7.67 13.27
C ALA A 88 -8.62 -7.32 13.01
N ASP A 89 -8.33 -6.18 12.40
CA ASP A 89 -6.95 -5.70 12.20
C ASP A 89 -6.28 -5.39 13.53
N LEU A 90 -6.99 -4.75 14.46
CA LEU A 90 -6.45 -4.50 15.80
C LEU A 90 -6.07 -5.81 16.49
N THR A 91 -6.91 -6.85 16.36
CA THR A 91 -6.63 -8.16 16.95
C THR A 91 -5.36 -8.78 16.37
N LEU A 92 -5.13 -8.66 15.07
CA LEU A 92 -3.91 -9.15 14.43
C LEU A 92 -2.67 -8.35 14.83
N LEU A 93 -2.76 -7.02 14.92
CA LEU A 93 -1.67 -6.18 15.42
C LEU A 93 -1.29 -6.56 16.86
N LEU A 94 -2.29 -6.79 17.72
CA LEU A 94 -2.05 -7.17 19.11
C LEU A 94 -1.40 -8.56 19.25
N ALA A 95 -1.56 -9.45 18.27
CA ALA A 95 -0.90 -10.76 18.26
C ALA A 95 0.62 -10.65 18.05
N SER A 96 1.10 -9.58 17.43
CA SER A 96 2.53 -9.30 17.20
C SER A 96 3.05 -8.09 17.99
N TYR A 97 2.26 -7.54 18.92
CA TYR A 97 2.62 -6.33 19.66
C TYR A 97 3.87 -6.53 20.55
N ARG A 98 4.76 -5.53 20.54
CA ARG A 98 6.10 -5.53 21.15
C ARG A 98 7.13 -6.45 20.51
N SER A 99 6.85 -7.00 19.33
CA SER A 99 7.87 -7.69 18.54
C SER A 99 8.68 -6.69 17.72
N THR A 100 9.88 -7.12 17.36
CA THR A 100 10.80 -6.45 16.45
C THR A 100 11.15 -7.39 15.31
N LYS A 101 11.67 -6.87 14.20
CA LYS A 101 12.12 -7.70 13.06
C LYS A 101 13.10 -8.82 13.46
N ALA A 102 13.89 -8.62 14.53
CA ALA A 102 14.80 -9.62 15.07
C ALA A 102 14.10 -10.83 15.74
N ASP A 103 12.83 -10.69 16.13
CA ASP A 103 12.03 -11.75 16.76
C ASP A 103 11.46 -12.76 15.74
N GLY A 104 11.77 -12.59 14.45
CA GLY A 104 11.46 -13.53 13.39
C GLY A 104 9.95 -13.78 13.23
N PRO A 105 9.44 -15.00 13.43
CA PRO A 105 8.03 -15.33 13.16
C PRO A 105 7.03 -14.61 14.07
N ASN A 106 7.47 -14.02 15.19
CA ASN A 106 6.61 -13.23 16.06
C ASN A 106 6.38 -11.81 15.52
N TYR A 107 7.21 -11.36 14.57
CA TYR A 107 7.08 -10.09 13.90
C TYR A 107 6.30 -10.26 12.59
N VAL A 108 5.22 -9.49 12.48
CA VAL A 108 4.34 -9.48 11.31
C VAL A 108 4.51 -8.15 10.60
N LEU A 109 5.22 -8.18 9.48
CA LEU A 109 5.56 -7.01 8.66
C LEU A 109 4.35 -6.14 8.33
N GLU A 110 3.21 -6.76 8.06
CA GLU A 110 1.95 -6.08 7.77
C GLU A 110 1.38 -5.24 8.91
N ALA A 111 1.84 -5.46 10.15
CA ALA A 111 1.42 -4.73 11.33
C ALA A 111 2.43 -3.64 11.78
N ASP A 112 3.58 -3.53 11.09
CA ASP A 112 4.58 -2.47 11.24
C ASP A 112 4.33 -1.38 10.18
N TYR A 113 3.39 -0.48 10.46
CA TYR A 113 2.88 0.47 9.48
C TYR A 113 3.83 1.63 9.23
N ASN A 114 4.59 2.05 10.25
CA ASN A 114 5.61 3.08 10.08
C ASN A 114 6.95 2.51 9.59
N ARG A 115 7.09 1.17 9.56
CA ARG A 115 8.25 0.43 9.08
C ARG A 115 9.52 0.78 9.83
N ASP A 116 9.38 0.97 11.15
CA ASP A 116 10.50 1.24 12.05
C ASP A 116 11.11 -0.04 12.64
N GLU A 117 10.72 -1.19 12.09
CA GLU A 117 11.12 -2.55 12.46
C GLU A 117 10.64 -2.98 13.85
N GLN A 118 9.68 -2.25 14.44
CA GLN A 118 9.16 -2.49 15.79
C GLN A 118 7.64 -2.31 15.85
N ILE A 119 6.90 -3.37 16.13
CA ILE A 119 5.45 -3.27 16.29
C ILE A 119 5.14 -2.77 17.70
N ASN A 120 4.81 -1.50 17.82
CA ASN A 120 4.69 -0.84 19.12
C ASN A 120 3.51 0.15 19.19
N ILE A 121 3.52 1.04 20.18
CA ILE A 121 2.45 2.02 20.39
C ILE A 121 2.27 2.97 19.20
N GLN A 122 3.29 3.17 18.37
CA GLN A 122 3.22 3.97 17.16
C GLN A 122 2.29 3.32 16.12
N ASP A 123 2.42 2.01 15.87
CA ASP A 123 1.53 1.27 14.96
C ASP A 123 0.10 1.22 15.48
N LEU A 124 -0.05 1.02 16.79
CA LEU A 124 -1.35 1.08 17.43
C LEU A 124 -2.00 2.46 17.27
N THR A 125 -1.21 3.53 17.34
CA THR A 125 -1.66 4.90 17.10
C THR A 125 -2.05 5.13 15.65
N ILE A 126 -1.29 4.59 14.69
CA ILE A 126 -1.61 4.65 13.26
C ILE A 126 -2.95 3.95 12.98
N LEU A 127 -3.11 2.71 13.45
CA LEU A 127 -4.38 1.98 13.31
C LEU A 127 -5.52 2.74 13.99
N GLY A 128 -5.32 3.20 15.22
CA GLY A 128 -6.33 3.96 15.98
C GLY A 128 -6.79 5.23 15.26
N ASN A 129 -5.86 5.98 14.66
CA ASN A 129 -6.17 7.18 13.87
C ASN A 129 -6.93 6.87 12.57
N ASN A 130 -6.82 5.64 12.08
CA ASN A 130 -7.45 5.19 10.84
C ASN A 130 -8.65 4.26 11.07
N TYR A 131 -9.01 3.99 12.32
CA TYR A 131 -10.08 3.06 12.68
C TYR A 131 -11.42 3.50 12.05
N GLY A 132 -12.12 2.55 11.44
CA GLY A 132 -13.38 2.76 10.73
C GLY A 132 -13.25 3.28 9.30
N LYS A 133 -12.04 3.55 8.80
CA LYS A 133 -11.82 3.87 7.39
C LYS A 133 -11.94 2.61 6.53
N SER A 134 -12.40 2.79 5.30
CA SER A 134 -12.48 1.75 4.28
C SER A 134 -11.82 2.20 2.98
N GLY A 135 -11.39 1.22 2.20
CA GLY A 135 -10.76 1.42 0.90
C GLY A 135 -11.68 1.00 -0.26
N PRO A 136 -11.26 1.26 -1.51
CA PRO A 136 -10.02 1.94 -1.87
C PRO A 136 -10.03 3.44 -1.51
N GLN A 137 -8.90 3.95 -1.03
CA GLN A 137 -8.68 5.38 -0.83
C GLN A 137 -8.39 6.07 -2.17
N GLN A 138 -8.67 7.36 -2.28
CA GLN A 138 -8.35 8.13 -3.50
C GLN A 138 -6.89 8.60 -3.48
N LEU A 139 -6.19 8.45 -4.61
CA LEU A 139 -4.81 8.90 -4.88
C LEU A 139 -4.72 10.31 -5.47
#